data_AF-A0A667WT57-F1
#
_entry.id   AF-A0A667WT57-F1
#
_cell.length_a   1.000
_cell.length_b   1.000
_cell.length_c   1.000
_cell.angle_alpha   90.00
_cell.angle_beta   90.00
_cell.angle_gamma   90.00
#
_symmetry.space_group_name_H-M   'P 1'
#
loop_
_entity.id
_entity.type
_entity.pdbx_description
1 polymer ?
#
loop_
_entity_poly.entity_id
_entity_poly.type
_entity_poly.pdbx_seq_one_letter_code
_entity_poly.pdbx_strand_id
1 'polypeptide(L)'
;MGCTLSAEERAALDRSKAIEKNLKEDGITAAKDVKLLLLGGGESGKSTIVKQMKIIHEDGFSGDDVKQYKPVVYSNTIQSLAAILRAMDSLGIEFGDKDRKLSGQSRPDRGSRLPAHRARHPEDQSEDHRYRRNPLHL
;
A
#
# COMPACT_ATOMS: atom_id res chain seq x y z
N MET A 1 -32.51 41.05 43.80
CA MET A 1 -31.52 40.14 43.18
C MET A 1 -31.96 39.85 41.75
N GLY A 2 -31.66 40.75 40.83
CA GLY A 2 -32.07 40.63 39.43
C GLY A 2 -30.90 41.08 38.56
N CYS A 3 -30.04 40.14 38.18
CA CYS A 3 -29.04 40.39 37.16
C CYS A 3 -29.75 40.46 35.81
N THR A 4 -29.82 41.66 35.25
CA THR A 4 -30.18 41.86 33.84
C THR A 4 -29.03 41.33 33.00
N LEU A 5 -29.13 40.07 32.55
CA LEU A 5 -28.20 39.55 31.53
C LEU A 5 -28.26 40.47 30.31
N SER A 6 -27.10 40.83 29.78
CA SER A 6 -27.03 41.59 28.53
C SER A 6 -27.61 40.74 27.39
N ALA A 7 -28.07 41.39 26.31
CA ALA A 7 -28.60 40.68 25.15
C ALA A 7 -27.56 39.72 24.54
N GLU A 8 -26.27 40.06 24.64
CA GLU A 8 -25.16 39.22 24.18
C GLU A 8 -24.96 37.99 25.07
N GLU A 9 -25.05 38.13 26.39
CA GLU A 9 -24.95 37.01 27.33
C GLU A 9 -26.10 36.02 27.14
N ARG A 10 -27.31 36.51 26.85
CA ARG A 10 -28.47 35.66 26.56
C ARG A 10 -28.32 34.93 25.23
N ALA A 11 -27.85 35.61 24.18
CA ALA A 11 -27.55 34.99 22.90
C ALA A 11 -26.39 33.97 22.99
N ALA A 12 -25.38 34.22 23.84
CA ALA A 12 -24.32 33.26 24.12
C ALA A 12 -24.84 32.02 24.86
N LEU A 13 -25.71 32.21 25.86
CA LEU A 13 -26.33 31.12 26.60
C LEU A 13 -27.23 30.24 25.70
N ASP A 14 -28.03 30.87 24.83
CA ASP A 14 -28.90 30.14 23.92
C ASP A 14 -28.09 29.36 22.86
N ARG A 15 -26.97 29.94 22.37
CA ARG A 15 -25.99 29.19 21.54
C ARG A 15 -25.38 28.02 22.29
N SER A 16 -24.96 28.22 23.55
CA SER A 16 -24.37 27.14 24.36
C SER A 16 -25.35 26.00 24.58
N LYS A 17 -26.62 26.31 24.88
CA LYS A 17 -27.69 25.31 25.03
C LYS A 17 -27.94 24.54 23.73
N ALA A 18 -27.90 25.22 22.58
CA ALA A 18 -28.02 24.56 21.28
C ALA A 18 -26.85 23.61 21.02
N ILE A 19 -25.62 24.02 21.36
CA ILE A 19 -24.43 23.17 21.24
C ILE A 19 -24.54 21.94 22.15
N GLU A 20 -24.93 22.10 23.41
CA GLU A 20 -25.14 20.99 24.35
C GLU A 20 -26.20 20.00 23.84
N LYS A 21 -27.31 20.52 23.29
CA LYS A 21 -28.35 19.68 22.70
C LYS A 21 -27.79 18.86 21.54
N ASN A 22 -27.06 19.49 20.62
CA ASN A 22 -26.46 18.80 19.48
C ASN A 22 -25.43 17.75 19.95
N LEU A 23 -24.56 18.08 20.92
CA LEU A 23 -23.59 17.14 21.49
C LEU A 23 -24.26 15.92 22.12
N LYS A 24 -25.40 16.12 22.78
CA LYS A 24 -26.16 15.01 23.37
C LYS A 24 -26.76 14.11 22.29
N GLU A 25 -27.32 14.69 21.23
CA GLU A 25 -27.87 13.95 20.08
C GLU A 25 -26.78 13.17 19.32
N ASP A 26 -25.63 13.80 19.08
CA ASP A 26 -24.45 13.17 18.47
C ASP A 26 -23.93 12.03 19.34
N GLY A 27 -23.90 12.22 20.67
CA GLY A 27 -23.47 11.19 21.62
C GLY A 27 -24.36 9.94 21.60
N ILE A 28 -25.68 10.13 21.49
CA ILE A 28 -26.64 9.01 21.37
C ILE A 28 -26.46 8.28 20.03
N THR A 29 -26.20 9.02 18.96
CA THR A 29 -26.00 8.44 17.62
C THR A 29 -24.69 7.65 17.58
N ALA A 30 -23.59 8.24 18.04
CA ALA A 30 -22.27 7.61 18.09
C ALA A 30 -22.24 6.36 19.00
N ALA A 31 -23.06 6.32 20.05
CA ALA A 31 -23.18 5.15 20.93
C ALA A 31 -23.84 3.94 20.23
N LYS A 32 -24.59 4.16 19.14
CA LYS A 32 -25.21 3.09 18.34
C LYS A 32 -24.29 2.59 17.23
N ASP A 33 -23.25 3.34 16.88
CA ASP A 33 -22.33 2.99 15.80
C ASP A 33 -21.41 1.83 16.20
N VAL A 34 -21.37 0.80 15.36
CA VAL A 34 -20.42 -0.32 15.50
C VAL A 34 -19.14 0.00 14.74
N LYS A 35 -18.02 0.11 15.46
CA LYS A 35 -16.70 0.41 14.87
C LYS A 35 -15.93 -0.87 14.59
N LEU A 36 -15.53 -1.06 13.34
CA LEU A 36 -14.73 -2.20 12.89
C LEU A 36 -13.34 -1.75 12.46
N LEU A 37 -12.30 -2.50 12.88
CA LEU A 37 -10.91 -2.26 12.48
C LEU A 37 -10.43 -3.40 11.59
N LEU A 38 -9.99 -3.08 10.37
CA LEU A 38 -9.41 -4.03 9.44
C LEU A 38 -7.88 -4.02 9.56
N LEU A 39 -7.30 -5.16 9.92
CA LEU A 39 -5.84 -5.34 10.08
C LEU A 39 -5.29 -6.26 8.97
N GLY A 40 -4.03 -6.04 8.58
CA GLY A 40 -3.33 -6.85 7.60
C GLY A 40 -2.11 -6.15 7.02
N GLY A 41 -1.22 -6.90 6.36
CA GLY A 41 -0.03 -6.37 5.69
C GLY A 41 -0.33 -5.36 4.58
N GLY A 42 0.72 -4.74 4.03
CA GLY A 42 0.58 -3.91 2.82
C GLY A 42 -0.12 -4.70 1.71
N GLU A 43 -0.97 -4.03 0.94
CA GLU A 43 -1.61 -4.62 -0.27
C GLU A 43 -2.55 -5.82 -0.02
N SER A 44 -2.83 -6.18 1.24
CA SER A 44 -3.68 -7.32 1.62
C SER A 44 -5.17 -7.19 1.27
N GLY A 45 -5.58 -6.16 0.52
CA GLY A 45 -6.96 -5.97 0.08
C GLY A 45 -7.91 -5.27 1.08
N LYS A 46 -7.42 -4.67 2.17
CA LYS A 46 -8.25 -3.91 3.14
C LYS A 46 -9.13 -2.85 2.46
N SER A 47 -8.54 -2.04 1.58
CA SER A 47 -9.27 -1.02 0.82
C SER A 47 -10.30 -1.64 -0.13
N THR A 48 -10.04 -2.86 -0.63
CA THR A 48 -10.99 -3.59 -1.48
C THR A 48 -12.21 -4.03 -0.68
N ILE A 49 -12.03 -4.53 0.54
CA ILE A 49 -13.15 -4.89 1.43
C ILE A 49 -14.03 -3.67 1.71
N VAL A 50 -13.43 -2.52 2.04
CA VAL A 50 -14.18 -1.27 2.29
C VAL A 50 -14.93 -0.83 1.03
N LYS A 51 -14.31 -0.90 -0.15
CA LYS A 51 -14.98 -0.59 -1.42
C LYS A 51 -16.17 -1.52 -1.70
N GLN A 52 -16.04 -2.81 -1.37
CA GLN A 52 -17.15 -3.76 -1.51
C GLN A 52 -18.28 -3.49 -0.53
N MET A 53 -17.97 -3.04 0.70
CA MET A 53 -19.01 -2.61 1.63
C MET A 53 -19.84 -1.46 1.07
N LYS A 54 -19.20 -0.46 0.44
CA LYS A 54 -19.89 0.63 -0.25
C LYS A 54 -20.75 0.15 -1.43
N ILE A 55 -20.32 -0.86 -2.17
CA ILE A 55 -21.11 -1.44 -3.28
C ILE A 55 -22.37 -2.16 -2.77
N ILE A 56 -22.27 -2.88 -1.65
CA ILE A 56 -23.34 -3.78 -1.19
C ILE A 56 -24.33 -3.07 -0.24
N HIS A 57 -23.86 -2.11 0.57
CA HIS A 57 -24.64 -1.53 1.67
C HIS A 57 -24.93 -0.02 1.50
N GLU A 58 -24.33 0.63 0.51
CA GLU A 58 -24.59 2.04 0.17
C GLU A 58 -25.08 2.14 -1.29
N ASP A 59 -25.32 3.36 -1.78
CA ASP A 59 -25.77 3.62 -3.17
C ASP A 59 -24.66 3.43 -4.24
N GLY A 60 -23.59 2.70 -3.90
CA GLY A 60 -22.43 2.51 -4.78
C GLY A 60 -21.59 3.77 -4.96
N PHE A 61 -20.92 3.90 -6.12
CA PHE A 61 -20.03 5.03 -6.41
C PHE A 61 -20.74 6.13 -7.21
N SER A 62 -20.67 7.35 -6.69
CA SER A 62 -21.22 8.55 -7.32
C SER A 62 -20.41 9.01 -8.53
N GLY A 63 -20.96 9.92 -9.33
CA GLY A 63 -20.23 10.55 -10.43
C GLY A 63 -18.97 11.30 -9.99
N ASP A 64 -18.97 11.86 -8.77
CA ASP A 64 -17.80 12.55 -8.23
C ASP A 64 -16.74 11.57 -7.72
N ASP A 65 -17.14 10.43 -7.13
CA ASP A 65 -16.23 9.32 -6.82
C ASP A 65 -15.48 8.88 -8.09
N VAL A 66 -16.20 8.70 -9.21
CA VAL A 66 -15.60 8.30 -10.49
C VAL A 66 -14.57 9.34 -10.97
N LYS A 67 -14.87 10.64 -10.87
CA LYS A 67 -13.92 11.70 -11.23
C LYS A 67 -12.65 11.63 -10.38
N GLN A 68 -12.79 11.33 -9.08
CA GLN A 68 -11.66 11.18 -8.17
C GLN A 68 -10.84 9.93 -8.46
N TYR A 69 -11.46 8.82 -8.87
CA TYR A 69 -10.74 7.57 -9.16
C TYR A 69 -10.07 7.54 -10.53
N LYS A 70 -10.58 8.28 -11.53
CA LYS A 70 -9.95 8.37 -12.87
C LYS A 70 -8.44 8.63 -12.84
N PRO A 71 -7.92 9.69 -12.18
CA PRO A 71 -6.47 9.92 -12.13
C PRO A 71 -5.71 8.80 -11.41
N VAL A 72 -6.32 8.14 -10.43
CA VAL A 72 -5.72 6.98 -9.73
C VAL A 72 -5.55 5.81 -10.70
N VAL A 73 -6.57 5.52 -11.51
CA VAL A 73 -6.50 4.45 -12.53
C VAL A 73 -5.39 4.74 -13.52
N TYR A 74 -5.32 5.96 -14.06
CA TYR A 74 -4.26 6.33 -15.00
C TYR A 74 -2.86 6.23 -14.40
N SER A 75 -2.70 6.73 -13.17
CA SER A 75 -1.43 6.63 -12.45
C SER A 75 -1.00 5.18 -12.26
N ASN A 76 -1.92 4.32 -11.81
CA ASN A 76 -1.65 2.91 -11.60
C ASN A 76 -1.28 2.22 -12.92
N THR A 77 -1.99 2.47 -14.02
CA THR A 77 -1.67 1.89 -15.33
C THR A 77 -0.26 2.26 -15.80
N ILE A 78 0.10 3.54 -15.70
CA ILE A 78 1.43 4.02 -16.12
C ILE A 78 2.52 3.44 -15.21
N GLN A 79 2.31 3.44 -13.90
CA GLN A 79 3.26 2.89 -12.92
C GLN A 79 3.44 1.38 -13.11
N SER A 80 2.37 0.63 -13.30
CA SER A 80 2.42 -0.81 -13.57
C SER A 80 3.18 -1.10 -14.86
N LEU A 81 2.93 -0.34 -15.94
CA LEU A 81 3.69 -0.49 -17.19
C LEU A 81 5.18 -0.18 -16.97
N ALA A 82 5.52 0.92 -16.30
CA ALA A 82 6.90 1.26 -16.01
C ALA A 82 7.60 0.20 -15.14
N ALA A 83 6.89 -0.38 -14.17
CA ALA A 83 7.41 -1.47 -13.35
C ALA A 83 7.70 -2.72 -14.19
N ILE A 84 6.80 -3.08 -15.12
CA ILE A 84 7.01 -4.19 -16.05
C ILE A 84 8.24 -3.95 -16.92
N LEU A 85 8.38 -2.76 -17.53
CA LEU A 85 9.53 -2.45 -18.38
C LEU A 85 10.87 -2.55 -17.62
N ARG A 86 10.94 -2.02 -16.39
CA ARG A 86 12.13 -2.14 -15.54
C ARG A 86 12.44 -3.58 -15.14
N ALA A 87 11.39 -4.40 -14.92
CA ALA A 87 11.54 -5.81 -14.62
C ALA A 87 12.04 -6.58 -15.84
N MET A 88 11.55 -6.28 -17.05
CA MET A 88 12.05 -6.86 -18.30
C MET A 88 13.55 -6.59 -18.48
N ASP A 89 14.00 -5.36 -18.24
CA ASP A 89 15.43 -5.01 -18.30
C ASP A 89 16.25 -5.78 -17.24
N SER A 90 15.72 -5.93 -16.03
CA SER A 90 16.38 -6.63 -14.92
C SER A 90 16.46 -8.15 -15.13
N LEU A 91 15.46 -8.73 -15.81
CA LEU A 91 15.36 -10.15 -16.12
C LEU A 91 15.99 -10.50 -17.49
N GLY A 92 16.43 -9.51 -18.26
CA GLY A 92 17.00 -9.71 -19.60
C GLY A 92 15.98 -10.17 -20.64
N ILE A 93 14.70 -9.84 -20.46
CA ILE A 93 13.62 -10.22 -21.38
C ILE A 93 13.57 -9.18 -22.51
N GLU A 94 13.85 -9.62 -23.74
CA GLU A 94 13.81 -8.74 -24.91
C GLU A 94 12.38 -8.42 -25.35
N PHE A 95 12.19 -7.23 -25.94
CA PHE A 95 10.94 -6.88 -26.60
C PHE A 95 10.74 -7.75 -27.84
N GLY A 96 9.50 -8.23 -28.05
CA GLY A 96 9.15 -8.97 -29.27
C GLY A 96 9.27 -8.12 -30.55
N ASP A 97 9.17 -6.80 -30.40
CA ASP A 97 9.38 -5.82 -31.46
C ASP A 97 10.60 -4.95 -31.07
N LYS A 98 11.65 -5.02 -31.88
CA LYS A 98 12.95 -4.40 -31.59
C LYS A 98 12.88 -2.88 -31.63
N ASP A 99 11.92 -2.30 -32.34
CA ASP A 99 11.73 -0.85 -32.44
C ASP A 99 11.13 -0.25 -31.17
N ARG A 100 10.58 -1.09 -30.29
CA ARG A 100 10.03 -0.67 -28.98
C ARG A 100 11.09 -0.55 -27.89
N LYS A 101 12.31 -1.01 -28.17
CA LYS A 101 13.44 -0.81 -27.27
C LYS A 101 13.73 0.70 -27.25
N LEU A 102 13.56 1.33 -26.09
CA LEU A 102 13.84 2.76 -25.91
C LEU A 102 15.25 3.09 -26.43
N SER A 103 15.30 3.77 -27.57
CA SER A 103 16.52 4.25 -28.21
C SER A 103 17.07 5.42 -27.41
N GLY A 104 17.74 5.16 -26.28
CA GLY A 104 18.23 6.27 -25.45
C GLY A 104 18.95 5.94 -24.15
N GLN A 105 19.08 4.67 -23.76
CA GLN A 105 19.98 4.31 -22.66
C GLN A 105 21.01 3.29 -23.13
N SER A 106 22.04 3.79 -23.80
CA SER A 106 23.36 3.16 -23.77
C SER A 106 23.82 3.15 -22.31
N ARG A 107 23.59 2.07 -21.57
CA ARG A 107 24.29 1.86 -20.29
C ARG A 107 25.66 1.24 -20.57
N PRO A 108 26.70 1.67 -19.83
CA PRO A 108 28.04 1.12 -20.00
C PRO A 108 28.01 -0.36 -19.60
N ASP A 109 28.67 -1.15 -20.42
CA ASP A 109 28.91 -2.57 -20.25
C ASP A 109 29.37 -2.89 -18.82
N ARG A 110 28.50 -3.53 -18.02
CA ARG A 110 28.88 -4.14 -16.73
C ARG A 110 29.36 -5.58 -16.93
N GLY A 111 30.05 -5.83 -18.05
CA GLY A 111 30.58 -7.13 -18.46
C GLY A 111 32.08 -7.34 -18.32
N SER A 112 32.84 -6.49 -17.61
CA SER A 112 34.30 -6.68 -17.46
C SER A 112 34.85 -6.41 -16.06
N ARG A 113 34.48 -7.25 -15.07
CA ARG A 113 35.33 -7.46 -13.88
C ARG A 113 35.33 -8.93 -13.44
N LEU A 114 36.27 -9.69 -13.98
CA LEU A 114 36.96 -10.80 -13.32
C LEU A 114 38.44 -10.73 -13.76
N PRO A 115 39.43 -11.16 -12.95
CA PRO A 115 39.34 -12.23 -11.96
C PRO A 115 39.83 -11.85 -10.55
N ALA A 116 39.19 -12.45 -9.54
CA ALA A 116 39.71 -12.49 -8.19
C ALA A 116 41.00 -13.33 -8.14
N HIS A 117 42.05 -12.75 -7.57
CA HIS A 117 43.32 -13.40 -7.34
C HIS A 117 43.17 -14.64 -6.47
N ARG A 118 43.78 -15.71 -6.96
CA ARG A 118 44.09 -16.98 -6.30
C ARG A 118 44.75 -16.77 -4.93
N ALA A 119 44.05 -17.09 -3.85
CA ALA A 119 44.66 -17.40 -2.56
C ALA A 119 44.53 -18.91 -2.33
N ARG A 120 45.67 -19.60 -2.40
CA ARG A 120 45.81 -21.01 -2.01
C ARG A 120 45.62 -21.12 -0.50
N HIS A 121 44.67 -21.93 -0.05
CA HIS A 121 44.72 -22.50 1.29
C HIS A 121 45.53 -23.80 1.25
N PRO A 122 46.45 -24.03 2.20
CA PRO A 122 47.19 -25.28 2.29
C PRO A 122 46.30 -26.40 2.82
N GLU A 123 46.55 -27.60 2.32
CA GLU A 123 45.96 -28.85 2.81
C GLU A 123 46.38 -29.09 4.26
N ASP A 124 45.43 -29.56 5.07
CA ASP A 124 45.75 -30.36 6.24
C ASP A 124 44.88 -31.63 6.23
N GLN A 125 45.56 -32.75 6.41
CA GLN A 125 45.05 -34.11 6.36
C GLN A 125 44.68 -34.51 7.78
N SER A 126 43.41 -34.80 8.06
CA SER A 126 43.06 -35.75 9.11
C SER A 126 41.56 -36.07 9.14
N GLU A 127 41.32 -37.37 9.36
CA GLU A 127 40.07 -37.98 9.85
C GLU A 127 39.00 -38.37 8.83
N ASP A 128 39.33 -39.50 8.21
CA ASP A 128 38.49 -40.62 7.85
C ASP A 128 37.41 -40.98 8.90
N HIS A 129 36.36 -41.63 8.40
CA HIS A 129 35.29 -42.34 9.11
C HIS A 129 34.15 -41.53 9.74
N ARG A 130 33.07 -41.35 8.96
CA ARG A 130 31.81 -42.09 9.21
C ARG A 130 30.71 -41.80 8.17
N TYR A 131 29.91 -42.84 7.90
CA TYR A 131 28.63 -42.88 7.19
C TYR A 131 28.61 -42.91 5.65
N ARG A 132 28.93 -44.10 5.12
CA ARG A 132 28.05 -44.72 4.11
C ARG A 132 26.66 -44.92 4.73
N ARG A 133 25.60 -44.40 4.09
CA ARG A 133 24.45 -45.20 3.60
C ARG A 133 23.32 -44.31 3.05
N ASN A 134 23.10 -44.51 1.75
CA ASN A 134 21.89 -44.52 0.94
C ASN A 134 20.85 -43.37 0.95
N PRO A 135 20.42 -42.94 -0.26
CA PRO A 135 19.32 -42.00 -0.49
C PRO A 135 18.01 -42.74 -0.75
N LEU A 136 16.97 -42.53 0.05
CA LEU A 136 15.57 -42.69 -0.35
C LEU A 136 14.70 -41.86 0.62
N HIS A 137 14.29 -40.68 0.17
CA HIS A 137 13.25 -39.87 0.82
C HIS A 137 11.89 -40.31 0.31
N LEU A 138 10.99 -40.62 1.26
CA LEU A 138 9.55 -40.39 1.15
C LEU A 138 9.29 -38.92 1.48
#